data_AF-A0A395N8W8-F1
#
_entry.id   AF-A0A395N8W8-F1
#
_cell.length_a   1.000
_cell.length_b   1.000
_cell.length_c   1.000
_cell.angle_alpha   90.00
_cell.angle_beta   90.00
_cell.angle_gamma   90.00
#
_symmetry.space_group_name_H-M   'P 1'
#
loop_
_entity.id
_entity.type
_entity.pdbx_description
1 polymer ?
#
loop_
_entity_poly.entity_id
_entity_poly.type
_entity_poly.pdbx_seq_one_letter_code
_entity_poly.pdbx_strand_id
1 'polypeptide(L)'
;MVASASSFGSLPQPNGAPMPPPEPILSPPGYKFPHQNLKRRLTRPDRVPLVLVACGSFSPVTTLHLQMFELAEKYVKQNDPGFEIVGNYMSPCSDAYEKASLAPASHRIQMCSLAVDTDSKATITIDPWETVRLDDSGKPLYSPTVDVLRHFDHEINNVLGGIETLDGTFTTARVMLLIGADLAATMADPKLWDPSDIDVLLGHYGAFVVERTEDAIAPLKKYNKIWVVPTIVNEVSSTRVRAQIQNGERVEDIPDSVYKYIKLHHLYQKKPTTNGNPVEITNGKTD
;
A
#
# COMPACT_ATOMS: atom_id res chain seq x y z
N MET A 1 -6.53 -5.03 -11.98
CA MET A 1 -6.15 -6.26 -12.68
C MET A 1 -4.67 -6.45 -12.44
N VAL A 2 -4.40 -7.40 -11.55
CA VAL A 2 -3.11 -7.76 -10.95
C VAL A 2 -2.57 -8.92 -11.79
N ALA A 3 -1.27 -8.95 -12.06
CA ALA A 3 -0.60 -10.12 -12.61
C ALA A 3 0.56 -10.44 -11.65
N SER A 4 0.38 -11.49 -10.86
CA SER A 4 1.48 -12.13 -10.13
C SER A 4 2.23 -12.99 -11.14
N ALA A 5 3.52 -12.69 -11.34
CA ALA A 5 4.44 -13.61 -11.98
C ALA A 5 5.61 -13.83 -11.01
N SER A 6 5.47 -14.83 -10.14
CA SER A 6 6.60 -15.43 -9.42
C SER A 6 6.60 -16.92 -9.68
N SER A 7 7.34 -17.33 -10.71
CA SER A 7 7.81 -18.70 -10.86
C SER A 7 9.09 -18.88 -10.03
N PHE A 8 8.94 -19.07 -8.73
CA PHE A 8 9.95 -19.77 -7.94
C PHE A 8 9.26 -20.96 -7.29
N GLY A 9 9.57 -22.15 -7.83
CA GLY A 9 9.01 -23.40 -7.35
C GLY A 9 9.40 -23.64 -5.90
N SER A 10 8.44 -23.48 -5.00
CA SER A 10 8.54 -23.87 -3.60
C SER A 10 7.97 -25.28 -3.43
N LEU A 11 8.80 -26.18 -2.91
CA LEU A 11 8.41 -27.54 -2.55
C LEU A 11 7.34 -27.49 -1.43
N PRO A 12 6.34 -28.38 -1.45
CA PRO A 12 5.31 -28.40 -0.42
C PRO A 12 5.92 -28.82 0.93
N GLN A 13 5.70 -28.01 1.97
CA GLN A 13 6.06 -28.33 3.36
C GLN A 13 4.80 -28.68 4.17
N PRO A 14 4.90 -29.60 5.16
CA PRO A 14 3.74 -30.14 5.84
C PRO A 14 3.23 -29.24 6.98
N ASN A 15 1.90 -29.13 7.06
CA ASN A 15 1.02 -28.81 8.18
C ASN A 15 1.56 -27.94 9.35
N GLY A 16 1.04 -26.71 9.42
CA GLY A 16 0.57 -26.11 10.68
C GLY A 16 1.60 -25.47 11.60
N ALA A 17 2.90 -25.47 11.24
CA ALA A 17 3.87 -24.64 11.95
C ALA A 17 3.67 -23.16 11.57
N PRO A 18 3.60 -22.22 12.53
CA PRO A 18 3.66 -20.80 12.20
C PRO A 18 4.96 -20.56 11.42
N MET A 19 4.85 -19.94 10.23
CA MET A 19 6.03 -19.67 9.42
C MET A 19 7.07 -18.92 10.27
N PRO A 20 8.37 -19.25 10.13
CA PRO A 20 9.42 -18.49 10.80
C PRO A 20 9.28 -17.00 10.44
N PRO A 21 9.66 -16.08 11.36
CA PRO A 21 9.73 -14.66 11.02
C PRO A 21 10.56 -14.54 9.74
N PRO A 22 10.01 -13.95 8.66
CA PRO A 22 10.67 -14.03 7.37
C PRO A 22 12.04 -13.37 7.38
N GLU A 23 12.99 -13.92 6.62
CA GLU A 23 14.32 -13.33 6.51
C GLU A 23 14.23 -11.88 5.99
N PRO A 24 15.02 -10.95 6.56
CA PRO A 24 14.98 -9.56 6.18
C PRO A 24 15.45 -9.36 4.74
N ILE A 25 14.71 -8.54 3.99
CA ILE A 25 15.08 -8.16 2.63
C ILE A 25 16.01 -6.96 2.73
N LEU A 26 17.22 -7.10 2.18
CA LEU A 26 18.19 -6.01 2.19
C LEU A 26 17.64 -4.80 1.44
N SER A 27 17.59 -3.66 2.14
CA SER A 27 17.21 -2.38 1.57
C SER A 27 18.22 -1.91 0.51
N PRO A 28 17.79 -1.29 -0.61
CA PRO A 28 18.69 -0.77 -1.63
C PRO A 28 19.67 0.27 -1.08
N PRO A 29 20.90 0.38 -1.64
CA PRO A 29 21.85 1.41 -1.25
C PRO A 29 21.24 2.82 -1.30
N GLY A 30 21.42 3.60 -0.23
CA GLY A 30 20.91 4.97 -0.14
C GLY A 30 19.45 5.10 0.30
N TYR A 31 18.71 4.00 0.40
CA TYR A 31 17.40 3.98 1.04
C TYR A 31 17.51 4.32 2.53
N LYS A 32 16.53 5.07 3.05
CA LYS A 32 16.33 5.31 4.48
C LYS A 32 14.87 5.12 4.81
N PHE A 33 14.59 4.29 5.81
CA PHE A 33 13.23 4.06 6.28
C PHE A 33 12.61 5.36 6.81
N PRO A 34 11.48 5.82 6.24
CA PRO A 34 10.84 7.05 6.69
C PRO A 34 10.05 6.78 7.96
N HIS A 35 10.44 7.42 9.06
CA HIS A 35 9.84 7.21 10.38
C HIS A 35 9.40 8.54 11.03
N GLN A 36 9.25 9.61 10.26
CA GLN A 36 8.93 10.95 10.78
C GLN A 36 7.57 11.02 11.48
N ASN A 37 6.57 10.25 11.00
CA ASN A 37 5.25 10.17 11.63
C ASN A 37 5.04 8.85 12.39
N LEU A 38 6.10 8.04 12.56
CA LEU A 38 6.04 6.84 13.39
C LEU A 38 6.14 7.25 14.86
N LYS A 39 5.08 7.02 15.61
CA LYS A 39 5.08 7.21 17.06
C LYS A 39 5.98 6.15 17.72
N ARG A 40 7.08 6.60 18.32
CA ARG A 40 8.11 5.73 18.92
C ARG A 40 7.81 5.29 20.35
N ARG A 41 6.75 5.83 20.97
CA ARG A 41 6.32 5.49 22.33
C ARG A 41 4.80 5.38 22.43
N LEU A 42 4.29 4.31 23.02
CA LEU A 42 2.86 4.12 23.28
C LEU A 42 2.31 5.18 24.23
N THR A 43 1.03 5.51 24.07
CA THR A 43 0.29 6.34 25.04
C THR A 43 -0.72 5.55 25.87
N ARG A 44 -1.11 4.36 25.41
CA ARG A 44 -2.07 3.48 26.07
C ARG A 44 -1.34 2.18 26.42
N PRO A 45 -1.10 1.90 27.73
CA PRO A 45 -0.25 0.78 28.15
C PRO A 45 -0.81 -0.59 27.78
N ASP A 46 -2.15 -0.75 27.73
CA ASP A 46 -2.80 -2.03 27.46
C ASP A 46 -3.08 -2.27 25.97
N ARG A 47 -2.40 -1.54 25.08
CA ARG A 47 -2.65 -1.61 23.63
C ARG A 47 -1.45 -2.12 22.89
N VAL A 48 -1.74 -2.93 21.87
CA VAL A 48 -0.73 -3.41 20.93
C VAL A 48 -0.46 -2.28 19.92
N PRO A 49 0.81 -1.87 19.72
CA PRO A 49 1.14 -0.88 18.70
C PRO A 49 0.81 -1.44 17.32
N LEU A 50 0.10 -0.67 16.51
CA LEU A 50 -0.36 -1.05 15.18
C LEU A 50 0.20 -0.09 14.13
N VAL A 51 0.77 -0.66 13.09
CA VAL A 51 1.22 0.06 11.89
C VAL A 51 0.36 -0.41 10.72
N LEU A 52 -0.35 0.52 10.09
CA LEU A 52 -1.17 0.24 8.92
C LEU A 52 -0.40 0.58 7.64
N VAL A 53 -0.35 -0.37 6.70
CA VAL A 53 0.34 -0.20 5.42
C VAL A 53 -0.65 -0.40 4.27
N ALA A 54 -0.86 0.64 3.47
CA ALA A 54 -1.59 0.55 2.22
C ALA A 54 -0.60 0.41 1.06
N CYS A 55 -0.54 -0.78 0.48
CA CYS A 55 0.22 -1.04 -0.75
C CYS A 55 -0.67 -0.80 -1.97
N GLY A 56 -0.14 -0.18 -3.02
CA GLY A 56 -0.93 0.03 -4.23
C GLY A 56 -0.23 0.83 -5.31
N SER A 57 -0.87 0.91 -6.48
CA SER A 57 -0.31 1.70 -7.57
C SER A 57 -0.32 3.20 -7.28
N PHE A 58 -1.40 3.73 -6.68
CA PHE A 58 -1.61 5.18 -6.49
C PHE A 58 -1.38 6.00 -7.78
N SER A 59 -2.03 5.59 -8.88
CA SER A 59 -1.84 6.18 -10.20
C SER A 59 -3.14 6.77 -10.78
N PRO A 60 -3.59 7.95 -10.30
CA PRO A 60 -3.05 8.69 -9.15
C PRO A 60 -3.63 8.21 -7.81
N VAL A 61 -3.06 8.68 -6.71
CA VAL A 61 -3.72 8.68 -5.39
C VAL A 61 -5.07 9.41 -5.48
N THR A 62 -6.04 8.98 -4.68
CA THR A 62 -7.40 9.55 -4.62
C THR A 62 -7.77 9.84 -3.18
N THR A 63 -8.81 10.65 -2.99
CA THR A 63 -9.34 10.98 -1.64
C THR A 63 -9.73 9.73 -0.87
N LEU A 64 -10.27 8.70 -1.55
CA LEU A 64 -10.62 7.43 -0.91
C LEU A 64 -9.40 6.73 -0.28
N HIS A 65 -8.20 6.83 -0.89
CA HIS A 65 -7.00 6.24 -0.30
C HIS A 65 -6.63 6.88 1.05
N LEU A 66 -6.81 8.20 1.18
CA LEU A 66 -6.57 8.91 2.43
C LEU A 66 -7.66 8.58 3.46
N GLN A 67 -8.92 8.57 3.03
CA GLN A 67 -10.07 8.26 3.87
C GLN A 67 -10.02 6.83 4.45
N MET A 68 -9.40 5.86 3.77
CA MET A 68 -9.22 4.52 4.33
C MET A 68 -8.46 4.56 5.67
N PHE A 69 -7.43 5.41 5.80
CA PHE A 69 -6.69 5.55 7.05
C PHE A 69 -7.55 6.19 8.14
N GLU A 70 -8.28 7.26 7.81
CA GLU A 70 -9.20 7.90 8.76
C GLU A 70 -10.29 6.95 9.27
N LEU A 71 -10.84 6.14 8.37
CA LEU A 71 -11.85 5.13 8.70
C LEU A 71 -11.26 4.05 9.62
N ALA A 72 -10.06 3.55 9.33
CA ALA A 72 -9.38 2.59 10.19
C ALA A 72 -9.06 3.17 11.57
N GLU A 73 -8.59 4.42 11.64
CA GLU A 73 -8.37 5.11 12.91
C GLU A 73 -9.66 5.26 13.73
N LYS A 74 -10.74 5.70 13.06
CA LYS A 74 -12.04 5.84 13.71
C LYS A 74 -12.52 4.48 14.22
N TYR A 75 -12.38 3.42 13.42
CA TYR A 75 -12.75 2.07 13.83
C TYR A 75 -11.98 1.61 15.06
N VAL A 76 -10.65 1.77 15.08
CA VAL A 76 -9.81 1.38 16.24
C VAL A 76 -10.20 2.18 17.48
N LYS A 77 -10.51 3.47 17.34
CA LYS A 77 -10.95 4.32 18.47
C LYS A 77 -12.33 3.94 19.01
N GLN A 78 -13.26 3.55 18.14
CA GLN A 78 -14.67 3.31 18.50
C GLN A 78 -14.95 1.87 18.94
N ASN A 79 -14.35 0.89 18.29
CA ASN A 79 -14.59 -0.54 18.53
C ASN A 79 -13.54 -1.17 19.44
N ASP A 80 -12.45 -0.43 19.71
CA ASP A 80 -11.39 -0.77 20.65
C ASP A 80 -10.86 -2.22 20.54
N PRO A 81 -10.43 -2.66 19.34
CA PRO A 81 -9.99 -4.04 19.08
C PRO A 81 -8.67 -4.44 19.78
N GLY A 82 -8.16 -3.63 20.72
CA GLY A 82 -6.90 -3.88 21.41
C GLY A 82 -5.69 -3.13 20.84
N PHE A 83 -5.87 -2.23 19.88
CA PHE A 83 -4.76 -1.54 19.20
C PHE A 83 -4.61 -0.06 19.56
N GLU A 84 -3.37 0.43 19.42
CA GLU A 84 -3.04 1.84 19.28
C GLU A 84 -2.31 2.02 17.93
N ILE A 85 -2.89 2.76 16.99
CA ILE A 85 -2.20 3.06 15.73
C ILE A 85 -1.03 3.99 16.04
N VAL A 86 0.18 3.53 15.69
CA VAL A 86 1.44 4.25 15.89
C VAL A 86 2.08 4.67 14.58
N GLY A 87 1.62 4.17 13.43
CA GLY A 87 2.08 4.59 12.12
C GLY A 87 1.11 4.24 11.01
N ASN A 88 1.01 5.12 10.02
CA ASN A 88 0.23 4.94 8.80
C ASN A 88 1.16 5.11 7.60
N TYR A 89 1.18 4.14 6.69
CA TYR A 89 2.10 4.13 5.56
C TYR A 89 1.39 3.88 4.24
N MET A 90 1.69 4.69 3.24
CA MET A 90 1.42 4.37 1.84
C MET A 90 2.71 3.88 1.19
N SER A 91 2.64 2.72 0.54
CA SER A 91 3.76 2.13 -0.19
C SER A 91 3.40 2.01 -1.68
N PRO A 92 3.80 2.99 -2.52
CA PRO A 92 3.58 2.92 -3.95
C PRO A 92 4.34 1.76 -4.59
N CYS A 93 3.67 1.04 -5.49
CA CYS A 93 4.27 -0.15 -6.09
C CYS A 93 5.43 0.16 -7.02
N SER A 94 6.29 -0.82 -7.31
CA SER A 94 7.36 -0.71 -8.31
C SER A 94 6.82 -0.47 -9.74
N ASP A 95 7.61 0.16 -10.60
CA ASP A 95 7.29 0.29 -12.03
C ASP A 95 7.36 -1.06 -12.76
N ALA A 96 8.02 -2.07 -12.16
CA ALA A 96 8.02 -3.47 -12.60
C ALA A 96 6.65 -4.14 -12.54
N TYR A 97 5.65 -3.49 -11.93
CA TYR A 97 4.27 -3.98 -11.95
C TYR A 97 3.63 -3.92 -13.35
N GLU A 98 4.20 -3.12 -14.27
CA GLU A 98 3.88 -3.08 -15.71
C GLU A 98 2.38 -2.94 -16.07
N LYS A 99 1.57 -2.39 -15.15
CA LYS A 99 0.16 -2.08 -15.45
C LYS A 99 0.10 -1.02 -16.55
N ALA A 100 -0.66 -1.29 -17.61
CA ALA A 100 -0.70 -0.49 -18.84
C ALA A 100 -0.93 1.03 -18.69
N SER A 101 -1.49 1.48 -17.56
CA SER A 101 -1.76 2.89 -17.27
C SER A 101 -1.00 3.41 -16.05
N LEU A 102 0.09 2.75 -15.65
CA LEU A 102 0.89 3.12 -14.50
C LEU A 102 1.78 4.32 -14.86
N ALA A 103 1.62 5.42 -14.15
CA ALA A 103 2.56 6.53 -14.23
C ALA A 103 3.91 6.11 -13.59
N PRO A 104 5.05 6.68 -14.02
CA PRO A 104 6.35 6.43 -13.38
C PRO A 104 6.31 6.62 -11.86
N ALA A 105 7.07 5.81 -11.13
CA ALA A 105 7.05 5.77 -9.68
C ALA A 105 7.36 7.13 -9.04
N SER A 106 8.31 7.89 -9.61
CA SER A 106 8.67 9.23 -9.15
C SER A 106 7.47 10.18 -9.11
N HIS A 107 6.62 10.16 -10.15
CA HIS A 107 5.39 10.95 -10.18
C HIS A 107 4.39 10.47 -9.14
N ARG A 108 4.25 9.16 -8.96
CA ARG A 108 3.30 8.58 -8.01
C ARG A 108 3.66 8.88 -6.56
N ILE A 109 4.95 8.79 -6.21
CA ILE A 109 5.46 9.23 -4.91
C ILE A 109 5.16 10.71 -4.70
N GLN A 110 5.50 11.57 -5.67
CA GLN A 110 5.28 13.00 -5.54
C GLN A 110 3.78 13.35 -5.39
N MET A 111 2.90 12.67 -6.14
CA MET A 111 1.45 12.83 -5.98
C MET A 111 0.98 12.36 -4.60
N CYS A 112 1.51 11.25 -4.07
CA CYS A 112 1.18 10.80 -2.71
C CYS A 112 1.64 11.83 -1.66
N SER A 113 2.86 12.35 -1.76
CA SER A 113 3.37 13.41 -0.87
C SER A 113 2.48 14.65 -0.91
N LEU A 114 2.12 15.13 -2.11
CA LEU A 114 1.23 16.29 -2.27
C LEU A 114 -0.18 16.04 -1.72
N ALA A 115 -0.66 14.79 -1.72
CA ALA A 115 -1.96 14.42 -1.18
C ALA A 115 -1.96 14.45 0.36
N VAL A 116 -0.88 14.00 0.99
CA VAL A 116 -0.76 13.99 2.46
C VAL A 116 -0.44 15.38 3.01
N ASP A 117 0.37 16.19 2.31
CA ASP A 117 0.76 17.53 2.76
C ASP A 117 -0.40 18.54 2.82
N THR A 118 -1.47 18.30 2.04
CA THR A 118 -2.67 19.15 2.08
C THR A 118 -3.53 18.97 3.32
N ASP A 119 -3.35 17.86 4.04
CA ASP A 119 -4.08 17.58 5.27
C ASP A 119 -3.11 17.62 6.46
N SER A 120 -3.09 18.74 7.18
CA SER A 120 -2.22 18.95 8.35
C SER A 120 -2.50 18.00 9.53
N LYS A 121 -3.52 17.14 9.43
CA LYS A 121 -3.84 16.09 10.41
C LYS A 121 -3.48 14.69 9.94
N ALA A 122 -3.19 14.48 8.65
CA ALA A 122 -2.84 13.17 8.12
C ALA A 122 -1.44 12.77 8.58
N THR A 123 -1.35 11.75 9.43
CA THR A 123 -0.09 11.14 9.92
C THR A 123 0.47 10.10 8.96
N ILE A 124 0.09 10.17 7.68
CA ILE A 124 0.46 9.20 6.65
C ILE A 124 1.89 9.48 6.20
N THR A 125 2.72 8.44 6.18
CA THR A 125 4.09 8.47 5.66
C THR A 125 4.15 7.75 4.33
N ILE A 126 4.85 8.32 3.35
CA ILE A 126 5.10 7.65 2.06
C ILE A 126 6.41 6.89 2.16
N ASP A 127 6.38 5.58 1.95
CA ASP A 127 7.59 4.76 1.88
C ASP A 127 7.92 4.41 0.42
N PRO A 128 9.05 4.91 -0.11
CA PRO A 128 9.45 4.65 -1.49
C PRO A 128 10.16 3.30 -1.66
N TRP A 129 10.36 2.49 -0.61
CA TRP A 129 11.19 1.28 -0.64
C TRP A 129 10.93 0.41 -1.86
N GLU A 130 9.68 0.04 -2.10
CA GLU A 130 9.30 -0.83 -3.22
C GLU A 130 9.70 -0.23 -4.58
N THR A 131 9.57 1.09 -4.73
CA THR A 131 9.85 1.80 -6.00
C THR A 131 11.33 1.95 -6.31
N VAL A 132 12.20 1.88 -5.30
CA VAL A 132 13.65 2.07 -5.45
C VAL A 132 14.40 0.74 -5.52
N ARG A 133 13.68 -0.39 -5.44
CA ARG A 133 14.28 -1.71 -5.64
C ARG A 133 14.61 -1.92 -7.10
N LEU A 134 15.87 -2.29 -7.34
CA LEU A 134 16.39 -2.61 -8.66
C LEU A 134 16.94 -4.04 -8.67
N ASP A 135 16.89 -4.70 -9.83
CA ASP A 135 17.63 -5.93 -10.07
C ASP A 135 19.13 -5.65 -10.32
N ASP A 136 19.93 -6.70 -10.49
CA ASP A 136 21.38 -6.60 -10.73
C ASP A 136 21.72 -5.84 -12.03
N SER A 137 20.75 -5.68 -12.94
CA SER A 137 20.88 -4.92 -14.18
C SER A 137 20.45 -3.46 -14.06
N GLY A 138 20.03 -3.02 -12.86
CA GLY A 138 19.56 -1.67 -12.59
C GLY A 138 18.13 -1.40 -13.04
N LYS A 139 17.32 -2.43 -13.34
CA LYS A 139 15.91 -2.28 -13.71
C LYS A 139 14.99 -2.37 -12.50
N PRO A 140 13.83 -1.68 -12.49
CA PRO A 140 12.85 -1.83 -11.43
C PRO A 140 12.54 -3.29 -11.13
N LEU A 141 12.53 -3.65 -9.85
CA LEU A 141 12.26 -5.00 -9.38
C LEU A 141 10.85 -5.09 -8.80
N TYR A 142 10.09 -6.13 -9.19
CA TYR A 142 8.79 -6.40 -8.61
C TYR A 142 8.93 -6.91 -7.17
N SER A 143 8.01 -6.51 -6.29
CA SER A 143 7.95 -6.98 -4.92
C SER A 143 6.56 -7.53 -4.61
N PRO A 144 6.44 -8.79 -4.18
CA PRO A 144 5.23 -9.29 -3.55
C PRO A 144 4.80 -8.40 -2.37
N THR A 145 3.50 -8.24 -2.14
CA THR A 145 2.99 -7.43 -1.01
C THR A 145 3.47 -7.96 0.34
N VAL A 146 3.67 -9.28 0.47
CA VAL A 146 4.24 -9.88 1.69
C VAL A 146 5.64 -9.36 1.98
N ASP A 147 6.45 -9.14 0.95
CA ASP A 147 7.82 -8.62 1.07
C ASP A 147 7.84 -7.17 1.53
N VAL A 148 6.85 -6.39 1.09
CA VAL A 148 6.66 -5.02 1.58
C VAL A 148 6.36 -5.03 3.08
N LEU A 149 5.45 -5.90 3.56
CA LEU A 149 5.16 -5.99 5.00
C LEU A 149 6.35 -6.53 5.81
N ARG A 150 7.12 -7.47 5.26
CA ARG A 150 8.39 -7.95 5.85
C ARG A 150 9.39 -6.83 6.03
N HIS A 151 9.52 -5.96 5.02
CA HIS A 151 10.38 -4.78 5.10
C HIS A 151 9.96 -3.84 6.24
N PHE A 152 8.68 -3.47 6.32
CA PHE A 152 8.16 -2.64 7.41
C PHE A 152 8.39 -3.27 8.79
N ASP A 153 8.13 -4.56 8.92
CA ASP A 153 8.32 -5.31 10.15
C ASP A 153 9.80 -5.29 10.58
N HIS A 154 10.71 -5.54 9.64
CA HIS A 154 12.14 -5.49 9.89
C HIS A 154 12.63 -4.10 10.32
N GLU A 155 12.30 -3.06 9.55
CA GLU A 155 12.75 -1.70 9.85
C GLU A 155 12.21 -1.23 11.21
N ILE A 156 10.94 -1.50 11.51
CA ILE A 156 10.32 -1.01 12.75
C ILE A 156 10.75 -1.82 13.97
N ASN A 157 10.75 -3.16 13.86
CA ASN A 157 10.92 -4.03 15.02
C ASN A 157 12.37 -4.49 15.22
N ASN A 158 13.18 -4.60 14.16
CA ASN A 158 14.58 -5.00 14.27
C ASN A 158 15.54 -3.82 14.18
N VAL A 159 15.41 -2.94 13.18
CA VAL A 159 16.34 -1.81 12.99
C VAL A 159 16.07 -0.72 14.03
N LEU A 160 14.81 -0.34 14.22
CA LEU A 160 14.41 0.65 15.22
C LEU A 160 14.13 0.03 16.61
N GLY A 161 14.12 -1.30 16.75
CA GLY A 161 13.96 -1.97 18.05
C GLY A 161 12.55 -1.98 18.63
N GLY A 162 11.51 -1.75 17.82
CA GLY A 162 10.11 -1.76 18.24
C GLY A 162 9.63 -0.42 18.76
N ILE A 163 8.56 -0.42 19.58
CA ILE A 163 7.90 0.77 20.13
C ILE A 163 8.09 0.78 21.65
N GLU A 164 8.52 1.91 22.20
CA GLU A 164 8.72 2.07 23.63
C GLU A 164 7.35 2.04 24.36
N THR A 165 7.24 1.25 25.42
CA THR A 165 6.07 1.20 26.31
C THR A 165 6.16 2.28 27.39
N LEU A 166 5.12 2.42 28.21
CA LEU A 166 5.11 3.46 29.25
C LEU A 166 6.19 3.25 30.34
N ASP A 167 6.56 1.99 30.59
CA ASP A 167 7.58 1.57 31.57
C ASP A 167 9.02 1.62 31.03
N GLY A 168 9.22 2.11 29.79
CA GLY A 168 10.54 2.25 29.17
C GLY A 168 11.09 0.96 28.56
N THR A 169 10.30 -0.12 28.52
CA THR A 169 10.64 -1.32 27.73
C THR A 169 10.23 -1.14 26.27
N PHE A 170 10.56 -2.10 25.40
CA PHE A 170 10.21 -2.06 23.97
C PHE A 170 9.34 -3.26 23.62
N THR A 171 8.33 -3.03 22.79
CA THR A 171 7.43 -4.07 22.28
C THR A 171 7.31 -4.03 20.77
N THR A 172 7.02 -5.18 20.17
CA THR A 172 6.86 -5.33 18.72
C THR A 172 5.59 -4.62 18.23
N ALA A 173 5.73 -3.77 17.22
CA ALA A 173 4.60 -3.23 16.47
C ALA A 173 4.02 -4.30 15.55
N ARG A 174 2.69 -4.44 15.54
CA ARG A 174 1.96 -5.24 14.56
C ARG A 174 1.88 -4.47 13.25
N VAL A 175 2.48 -4.98 12.20
CA VAL A 175 2.31 -4.47 10.83
C VAL A 175 1.10 -5.17 10.21
N MET A 176 0.15 -4.41 9.68
CA MET A 176 -1.05 -4.93 9.04
C MET A 176 -1.35 -4.21 7.74
N LEU A 177 -1.92 -4.95 6.79
CA LEU A 177 -2.33 -4.39 5.51
C LEU A 177 -3.62 -3.57 5.67
N LEU A 178 -3.70 -2.41 5.03
CA LEU A 178 -4.93 -1.62 4.91
C LEU A 178 -5.39 -1.61 3.46
N ILE A 179 -6.57 -2.19 3.19
CA ILE A 179 -7.06 -2.41 1.82
C ILE A 179 -8.54 -2.10 1.69
N GLY A 180 -8.97 -1.81 0.47
CA GLY A 180 -10.38 -1.81 0.11
C GLY A 180 -10.88 -3.22 -0.25
N ALA A 181 -12.21 -3.35 -0.26
CA ALA A 181 -12.93 -4.56 -0.64
C ALA A 181 -12.51 -5.16 -1.99
N ASP A 182 -12.26 -4.31 -2.99
CA ASP A 182 -11.84 -4.74 -4.34
C ASP A 182 -10.56 -5.58 -4.31
N LEU A 183 -9.57 -5.18 -3.50
CA LEU A 183 -8.32 -5.95 -3.39
C LEU A 183 -8.56 -7.23 -2.59
N ALA A 184 -9.31 -7.14 -1.49
CA ALA A 184 -9.67 -8.30 -0.66
C ALA A 184 -10.37 -9.40 -1.48
N ALA A 185 -11.31 -9.04 -2.34
CA ALA A 185 -12.02 -9.98 -3.21
C ALA A 185 -11.07 -10.75 -4.16
N THR A 186 -9.94 -10.14 -4.56
CA THR A 186 -8.95 -10.81 -5.42
C THR A 186 -8.03 -11.76 -4.66
N MET A 187 -7.87 -11.59 -3.35
CA MET A 187 -6.90 -12.36 -2.54
C MET A 187 -7.21 -13.87 -2.45
N ALA A 188 -8.42 -14.27 -2.83
CA ALA A 188 -8.80 -15.69 -2.92
C ALA A 188 -8.57 -16.32 -4.30
N ASP A 189 -8.16 -15.55 -5.32
CA ASP A 189 -7.85 -16.08 -6.64
C ASP A 189 -6.38 -16.52 -6.72
N PRO A 190 -6.09 -17.84 -6.77
CA PRO A 190 -4.72 -18.36 -6.83
C PRO A 190 -3.99 -18.03 -8.14
N LYS A 191 -4.68 -17.48 -9.15
CA LYS A 191 -4.02 -16.95 -10.36
C LYS A 191 -3.44 -15.56 -10.14
N LEU A 192 -3.95 -14.83 -9.15
CA LEU A 192 -3.54 -13.48 -8.84
C LEU A 192 -2.59 -13.43 -7.64
N TRP A 193 -2.70 -14.40 -6.74
CA TRP A 193 -1.92 -14.45 -5.51
C TRP A 193 -1.35 -15.84 -5.28
N ASP A 194 -0.09 -15.91 -4.85
CA ASP A 194 0.45 -17.16 -4.32
C ASP A 194 -0.29 -17.50 -3.01
N PRO A 195 -0.94 -18.68 -2.89
CA PRO A 195 -1.64 -19.06 -1.67
C PRO A 195 -0.74 -19.03 -0.42
N SER A 196 0.55 -19.33 -0.57
CA SER A 196 1.51 -19.29 0.53
C SER A 196 1.73 -17.86 1.02
N ASP A 197 1.82 -16.88 0.11
CA ASP A 197 1.91 -15.46 0.45
C ASP A 197 0.64 -14.97 1.16
N ILE A 198 -0.56 -15.42 0.74
CA ILE A 198 -1.82 -15.08 1.41
C ILE A 198 -1.86 -15.64 2.83
N ASP A 199 -1.38 -16.87 3.05
CA ASP A 199 -1.28 -17.46 4.37
C ASP A 199 -0.37 -16.63 5.30
N VAL A 200 0.70 -16.02 4.78
CA VAL A 200 1.51 -15.05 5.56
C VAL A 200 0.77 -13.75 5.77
N LEU A 201 0.26 -13.13 4.70
CA LEU A 201 -0.37 -11.81 4.74
C LEU A 201 -1.54 -11.78 5.71
N LEU A 202 -2.40 -12.80 5.69
CA LEU A 202 -3.62 -12.82 6.50
C LEU A 202 -3.49 -13.71 7.75
N GLY A 203 -2.62 -14.72 7.73
CA GLY A 203 -2.37 -15.59 8.88
C GLY A 203 -1.32 -15.06 9.85
N HIS A 204 -0.28 -14.37 9.37
CA HIS A 204 0.76 -13.76 10.22
C HIS A 204 0.47 -12.28 10.51
N TYR A 205 0.45 -11.44 9.47
CA TYR A 205 0.30 -9.98 9.61
C TYR A 205 -1.13 -9.58 9.97
N GLY A 206 -2.09 -9.91 9.10
CA GLY A 206 -3.49 -9.50 9.19
C GLY A 206 -3.81 -8.28 8.33
N ALA A 207 -5.10 -7.94 8.26
CA ALA A 207 -5.58 -6.84 7.43
C ALA A 207 -6.76 -6.08 8.04
N PHE A 208 -6.79 -4.78 7.78
CA PHE A 208 -7.98 -3.93 7.90
C PHE A 208 -8.59 -3.79 6.50
N VAL A 209 -9.83 -4.21 6.34
CA VAL A 209 -10.56 -4.19 5.06
C VAL A 209 -11.67 -3.16 5.13
N VAL A 210 -11.55 -2.09 4.36
CA VAL A 210 -12.57 -1.05 4.24
C VAL A 210 -13.61 -1.51 3.21
N GLU A 211 -14.83 -1.81 3.67
CA GLU A 211 -15.90 -2.36 2.84
C GLU A 211 -17.28 -1.80 3.23
N ARG A 212 -18.22 -1.81 2.29
CA ARG A 212 -19.64 -1.45 2.47
C ARG A 212 -20.51 -2.61 2.96
N THR A 213 -20.22 -3.81 2.47
CA THR A 213 -20.86 -5.10 2.77
C THR A 213 -19.88 -6.03 3.52
N GLU A 214 -20.27 -7.26 3.85
CA GLU A 214 -19.32 -8.28 4.38
C GLU A 214 -19.00 -9.36 3.34
N ASP A 215 -19.35 -9.12 2.08
CA ASP A 215 -19.32 -10.13 1.02
C ASP A 215 -17.91 -10.28 0.43
N ALA A 216 -17.13 -9.21 0.32
CA ALA A 216 -15.79 -9.28 -0.29
C ALA A 216 -14.79 -10.09 0.56
N ILE A 217 -15.02 -10.17 1.88
CA ILE A 217 -14.21 -10.98 2.79
C ILE A 217 -14.69 -12.42 2.94
N ALA A 218 -15.84 -12.81 2.35
CA ALA A 218 -16.39 -14.15 2.50
C ALA A 218 -15.39 -15.28 2.14
N PRO A 219 -14.57 -15.16 1.07
CA PRO A 219 -13.53 -16.15 0.75
C PRO A 219 -12.37 -16.20 1.75
N LEU A 220 -12.19 -15.15 2.56
CA LEU A 220 -11.07 -14.97 3.49
C LEU A 220 -11.43 -15.33 4.94
N LYS A 221 -12.67 -15.79 5.20
CA LYS A 221 -13.18 -16.12 6.55
C LYS A 221 -12.38 -17.18 7.31
N LYS A 222 -11.51 -17.94 6.64
CA LYS A 222 -10.58 -18.88 7.29
C LYS A 222 -9.50 -18.18 8.13
N TYR A 223 -9.23 -16.90 7.88
CA TYR A 223 -8.26 -16.10 8.64
C TYR A 223 -8.95 -15.32 9.76
N ASN A 224 -8.32 -15.26 10.93
CA ASN A 224 -8.87 -14.63 12.14
C ASN A 224 -8.29 -13.24 12.43
N LYS A 225 -7.34 -12.75 11.61
CA LYS A 225 -6.70 -11.43 11.75
C LYS A 225 -7.20 -10.46 10.69
N ILE A 226 -8.52 -10.42 10.50
CA ILE A 226 -9.18 -9.51 9.57
C ILE A 226 -10.15 -8.63 10.35
N TRP A 227 -9.99 -7.32 10.23
CA TRP A 227 -10.89 -6.33 10.80
C TRP A 227 -11.64 -5.64 9.67
N VAL A 228 -12.96 -5.81 9.65
CA VAL A 228 -13.83 -5.15 8.67
C VAL A 228 -14.17 -3.75 9.16
N VAL A 229 -13.82 -2.75 8.37
CA VAL A 229 -14.06 -1.33 8.63
C VAL A 229 -15.22 -0.87 7.75
N PRO A 230 -16.42 -0.62 8.32
CA PRO A 230 -17.58 -0.23 7.54
C PRO A 230 -17.41 1.18 6.95
N THR A 231 -17.81 1.36 5.68
CA THR A 231 -17.82 2.67 5.02
C THR A 231 -19.14 2.96 4.29
N ILE A 232 -19.53 4.24 4.27
CA ILE A 232 -20.62 4.77 3.43
C ILE A 232 -20.09 5.54 2.21
N VAL A 233 -18.77 5.69 2.10
CA VAL A 233 -18.11 6.49 1.06
C VAL A 233 -18.27 5.82 -0.30
N ASN A 234 -18.55 6.61 -1.34
CA ASN A 234 -18.65 6.15 -2.73
C ASN A 234 -17.32 5.64 -3.27
N GLU A 235 -17.39 4.59 -4.08
CA GLU A 235 -16.21 4.05 -4.76
C GLU A 235 -15.64 5.11 -5.70
N VAL A 236 -14.38 5.43 -5.43
CA VAL A 236 -13.56 6.35 -6.21
C VAL A 236 -12.32 5.58 -6.64
N SER A 237 -12.27 5.19 -7.91
CA SER A 237 -11.13 4.47 -8.47
C SER A 237 -10.21 5.41 -9.25
N SER A 238 -8.89 5.17 -9.16
CA SER A 238 -7.93 5.88 -10.01
C SER A 238 -8.22 5.68 -11.50
N THR A 239 -8.87 4.58 -11.90
CA THR A 239 -9.32 4.36 -13.28
C THR A 239 -10.38 5.35 -13.71
N ARG A 240 -11.37 5.65 -12.85
CA ARG A 240 -12.36 6.70 -13.12
C ARG A 240 -11.71 8.07 -13.24
N VAL A 241 -10.79 8.38 -12.31
CA VAL A 241 -10.03 9.64 -12.33
C VAL A 241 -9.27 9.81 -13.65
N ARG A 242 -8.54 8.79 -14.10
CA ARG A 242 -7.82 8.83 -15.39
C ARG A 242 -8.78 9.03 -16.56
N ALA A 243 -9.93 8.36 -16.56
CA ALA A 243 -10.94 8.53 -17.63
C ALA A 243 -11.50 9.96 -17.67
N GLN A 244 -11.83 10.55 -16.52
CA GLN A 244 -12.29 11.93 -16.41
C GLN A 244 -11.24 12.92 -16.98
N ILE A 245 -9.97 12.75 -16.60
CA ILE A 245 -8.86 13.56 -17.13
C ILE A 245 -8.78 13.44 -18.65
N GLN A 246 -8.88 12.22 -19.18
CA GLN A 246 -8.81 11.96 -20.63
C GLN A 246 -9.98 12.55 -21.41
N ASN A 247 -11.14 12.68 -20.77
CA ASN A 247 -12.35 13.26 -21.38
C ASN A 247 -12.44 14.78 -21.18
N GLY A 248 -11.50 15.39 -20.47
CA GLY A 248 -11.56 16.81 -20.12
C GLY A 248 -12.66 17.14 -19.10
N GLU A 249 -13.12 16.14 -18.36
CA GLU A 249 -14.13 16.27 -17.31
C GLU A 249 -13.51 16.84 -16.03
N ARG A 250 -14.36 17.38 -15.16
CA ARG A 250 -13.95 17.82 -13.82
C ARG A 250 -13.63 16.61 -12.94
N VAL A 251 -12.49 16.68 -12.24
CA VAL A 251 -12.07 15.66 -11.27
C VAL A 251 -12.20 16.23 -9.87
N GLU A 252 -13.09 15.68 -9.06
CA GLU A 252 -13.33 16.10 -7.66
C GLU A 252 -12.80 15.08 -6.64
N ASP A 253 -12.36 13.93 -7.15
CA ASP A 253 -12.05 12.71 -6.42
C ASP A 253 -10.58 12.60 -5.96
N ILE A 254 -9.80 13.66 -6.16
CA ILE A 254 -8.39 13.75 -5.78
C ILE A 254 -8.11 15.14 -5.17
N PRO A 255 -7.09 15.28 -4.31
CA PRO A 255 -6.71 16.60 -3.80
C PRO A 255 -6.32 17.59 -4.91
N ASP A 256 -6.64 18.87 -4.73
CA ASP A 256 -6.31 19.93 -5.69
C ASP A 256 -4.82 20.02 -6.00
N SER A 257 -3.95 19.75 -5.02
CA SER A 257 -2.49 19.70 -5.18
C SER A 257 -2.07 18.63 -6.19
N VAL A 258 -2.67 17.44 -6.10
CA VAL A 258 -2.46 16.31 -7.01
C VAL A 258 -2.99 16.64 -8.39
N TYR A 259 -4.18 17.22 -8.49
CA TYR A 259 -4.74 17.62 -9.79
C TYR A 259 -3.86 18.66 -10.51
N LYS A 260 -3.38 19.68 -9.79
CA LYS A 260 -2.43 20.68 -10.33
C LYS A 260 -1.13 20.02 -10.80
N TYR A 261 -0.59 19.08 -10.04
CA TYR A 261 0.60 18.33 -10.43
C TYR A 261 0.39 17.52 -11.72
N ILE A 262 -0.73 16.80 -11.82
CA ILE A 262 -1.11 16.04 -13.02
C ILE A 262 -1.17 16.96 -14.25
N LYS A 263 -1.78 18.15 -14.11
CA LYS A 263 -1.88 19.13 -15.20
C LYS A 263 -0.51 19.67 -15.60
N LEU A 264 0.35 19.99 -14.64
CA LEU A 264 1.70 20.51 -14.88
C LEU A 264 2.59 19.51 -15.62
N HIS A 265 2.51 18.23 -15.27
CA HIS A 265 3.33 17.17 -15.85
C HIS A 265 2.66 16.40 -16.99
N HIS A 266 1.51 16.88 -17.48
CA HIS A 266 0.75 16.28 -18.58
C HIS A 266 0.42 14.79 -18.38
N LEU A 267 0.23 14.36 -17.14
CA LEU A 267 -0.01 12.95 -16.82
C LEU A 267 -1.42 12.52 -17.24
N TYR A 268 -1.56 11.26 -17.64
CA TYR A 268 -2.82 10.60 -17.99
C TYR A 268 -3.58 11.15 -19.21
N GLN A 269 -3.02 12.11 -19.94
CA GLN A 269 -3.64 12.67 -21.14
C GLN A 269 -3.60 11.68 -22.31
N LYS A 270 -4.62 11.69 -23.19
CA LYS A 270 -4.56 10.95 -24.45
C LYS A 270 -3.45 11.53 -25.32
N LYS A 271 -2.66 10.67 -25.99
CA LYS A 271 -1.74 11.12 -27.04
C LYS A 271 -2.53 11.91 -28.09
N PRO A 272 -1.99 13.01 -28.64
CA PRO A 272 -2.53 13.59 -29.86
C PRO A 272 -2.48 12.52 -30.96
N THR A 273 -3.61 12.16 -31.53
CA THR A 273 -3.65 11.30 -32.71
C THR A 273 -3.25 12.12 -33.93
N THR A 274 -2.04 11.94 -34.46
CA THR A 274 -1.74 12.35 -35.83
C THR A 274 -2.18 11.21 -36.76
N ASN A 275 -3.30 11.41 -37.45
CA ASN A 275 -3.79 10.53 -38.53
C ASN A 275 -4.05 9.06 -38.18
N GLY A 276 -4.65 8.77 -37.02
CA GLY A 276 -5.27 7.46 -36.76
C GLY A 276 -4.33 6.27 -36.54
N ASN A 277 -3.01 6.46 -36.52
CA ASN A 277 -2.05 5.42 -36.15
C ASN A 277 -1.39 5.72 -34.79
N PRO A 278 -1.22 4.71 -33.91
CA PRO A 278 -0.51 4.90 -32.65
C PRO A 278 0.97 5.25 -32.91
N VAL A 279 1.40 6.44 -32.51
CA VAL A 279 2.82 6.79 -32.45
C VAL A 279 3.42 6.14 -31.20
N GLU A 280 4.40 5.25 -31.37
CA GLU A 280 5.29 4.83 -30.28
C GLU A 280 5.99 6.07 -29.72
N ILE A 281 5.80 6.32 -28.44
CA ILE A 281 6.61 7.30 -27.72
C ILE A 281 7.13 6.57 -26.49
N THR A 282 8.44 6.38 -26.47
CA THR A 282 9.24 6.02 -25.31
C THR A 282 9.01 7.07 -24.23
N ASN A 283 8.49 6.65 -23.07
CA ASN A 283 8.49 7.48 -21.88
C ASN A 283 9.93 7.99 -21.66
N GLY A 284 10.08 9.31 -21.56
CA GLY A 284 11.36 10.01 -21.66
C GLY A 284 12.49 9.35 -20.88
N LYS A 285 13.47 8.82 -21.61
CA LYS A 285 14.85 8.90 -21.16
C LYS A 285 15.28 10.34 -21.38
N THR A 286 15.55 11.06 -20.30
CA THR A 286 16.44 12.22 -20.36
C THR A 286 17.84 11.69 -20.63
N ASP A 287 18.48 12.19 -21.68
CA ASP A 287 19.94 12.15 -21.82
C ASP A 287 20.62 12.84 -20.64
#